data_AF-A0A1I0V1R5-F1
#
_entry.id   AF-A0A1I0V1R5-F1
#
_cell.length_a   1.000
_cell.length_b   1.000
_cell.length_c   1.000
_cell.angle_alpha   90.00
_cell.angle_beta   90.00
_cell.angle_gamma   90.00
#
_symmetry.space_group_name_H-M   'P 1'
#
loop_
_entity.id
_entity.type
_entity.pdbx_description
1 polymer ?
#
loop_
_entity_poly.entity_id
_entity_poly.type
_entity_poly.pdbx_seq_one_letter_code
_entity_poly.pdbx_strand_id
1 'polypeptide(L)'
;MGMEKMTIRFDGIDYPARLLEINLPNISGTHMISVDRLDVALMTKDGHYVSEEARAIDEGIFLYVPDNLMDLDEKYLMQVVKELAA
;
A
#
# COMPACT_ATOMS: atom_id res chain seq x y z
N MET A 1 -17.60 6.74 5.71
CA MET A 1 -16.53 7.21 6.60
C MET A 1 -15.36 7.46 5.68
N GLY A 2 -14.82 8.68 5.61
CA GLY A 2 -13.85 9.04 4.56
C GLY A 2 -12.50 8.34 4.76
N MET A 3 -11.85 7.96 3.66
CA MET A 3 -10.46 7.50 3.69
C MET A 3 -9.52 8.55 4.27
N GLU A 4 -8.69 8.12 5.21
CA GLU A 4 -7.57 8.90 5.68
C GLU A 4 -6.41 8.78 4.68
N LYS A 5 -6.03 9.91 4.06
CA LYS A 5 -4.78 10.00 3.31
C LYS A 5 -3.64 10.14 4.31
N MET A 6 -2.61 9.33 4.16
CA MET A 6 -1.43 9.34 5.01
C MET A 6 -0.16 9.20 4.18
N THR A 7 0.98 9.31 4.85
CA THR A 7 2.29 9.15 4.24
C THR A 7 3.13 8.18 5.05
N ILE A 8 3.80 7.26 4.38
CA ILE A 8 4.86 6.43 4.94
C ILE A 8 6.17 7.13 4.62
N ARG A 9 7.02 7.33 5.63
CA ARG A 9 8.34 7.92 5.44
C ARG A 9 9.40 6.83 5.47
N PHE A 10 10.19 6.72 4.41
CA PHE A 10 11.27 5.76 4.32
C PHE A 10 12.45 6.37 3.55
N ASP A 11 13.67 6.20 4.07
CA ASP A 11 14.90 6.78 3.52
C ASP A 11 14.80 8.28 3.17
N GLY A 12 14.11 9.04 4.03
CA GLY A 12 13.90 10.48 3.84
C GLY A 12 12.87 10.87 2.77
N ILE A 13 12.20 9.91 2.14
CA ILE A 13 11.17 10.12 1.11
C ILE A 13 9.79 9.79 1.70
N ASP A 14 8.80 10.61 1.38
CA ASP A 14 7.40 10.37 1.73
C ASP A 14 6.66 9.67 0.58
N TYR A 15 5.97 8.59 0.93
CA TYR A 15 5.19 7.75 0.03
C TYR A 15 3.71 7.85 0.41
N PRO A 16 2.80 8.11 -0.53
CA PRO A 16 1.38 8.13 -0.24
C PRO A 16 0.91 6.75 0.21
N ALA A 17 0.04 6.74 1.21
CA ALA A 17 -0.61 5.54 1.72
C ALA A 17 -2.06 5.85 2.10
N ARG A 18 -2.90 4.83 2.11
CA ARG A 18 -4.32 4.94 2.48
C ARG A 18 -4.76 3.72 3.26
N LEU A 19 -5.62 3.95 4.24
CA LEU A 19 -6.37 2.87 4.90
C LEU A 19 -7.67 2.64 4.15
N LEU A 20 -7.95 1.38 3.84
CA LEU A 20 -9.15 0.92 3.16
C LEU A 20 -9.85 -0.14 4.00
N GLU A 21 -11.17 -0.01 4.12
CA GLU A 21 -11.99 -1.06 4.71
C GLU A 21 -12.30 -2.13 3.65
N ILE A 22 -11.57 -3.24 3.71
CA ILE A 22 -11.70 -4.34 2.75
C ILE A 22 -12.58 -5.42 3.37
N ASN A 23 -13.58 -5.89 2.62
CA ASN A 23 -14.46 -6.98 3.01
C ASN A 23 -14.58 -7.96 1.83
N LEU A 24 -13.65 -8.92 1.79
CA LEU A 24 -13.55 -10.01 0.83
C LEU A 24 -13.71 -11.36 1.54
N PRO A 25 -14.01 -12.47 0.82
CA PRO A 25 -14.29 -13.76 1.46
C PRO A 25 -13.22 -14.27 2.44
N ASN A 26 -11.94 -13.96 2.19
CA ASN A 26 -10.81 -14.44 3.00
C ASN A 26 -10.08 -13.33 3.78
N ILE A 27 -10.45 -12.06 3.56
CA ILE A 27 -9.75 -10.89 4.10
C ILE A 27 -10.82 -9.87 4.51
N SER A 28 -10.83 -9.49 5.77
CA SER A 28 -11.71 -8.44 6.29
C SER A 28 -10.94 -7.43 7.15
N GLY A 29 -11.51 -6.24 7.31
CA GLY A 29 -11.00 -5.19 8.19
C GLY A 29 -10.32 -4.03 7.46
N THR A 30 -9.62 -3.22 8.23
CA THR A 30 -8.90 -2.06 7.72
C THR A 30 -7.49 -2.45 7.30
N HIS A 31 -7.17 -2.22 6.03
CA HIS A 31 -5.90 -2.59 5.41
C HIS A 31 -5.21 -1.37 4.83
N MET A 32 -3.87 -1.33 4.92
CA MET A 32 -3.08 -0.24 4.33
C MET A 32 -2.66 -0.60 2.92
N ILE A 33 -2.82 0.36 2.01
CA ILE A 33 -2.24 0.28 0.67
C ILE A 33 -1.24 1.42 0.47
N SER A 34 -0.21 1.19 -0.33
CA SER A 34 0.77 2.21 -0.72
C SER A 34 1.16 2.04 -2.18
N VAL A 35 2.22 2.71 -2.61
CA VAL A 35 2.59 2.80 -4.03
C VAL A 35 3.73 1.87 -4.41
N ASP A 36 3.75 1.38 -5.65
CA ASP A 36 4.78 0.46 -6.16
C ASP A 36 6.21 0.99 -5.98
N ARG A 37 6.40 2.32 -6.04
CA ARG A 37 7.72 2.91 -5.79
C ARG A 37 8.21 2.76 -4.35
N LEU A 38 7.31 2.55 -3.37
CA LEU A 38 7.68 2.19 -2.01
C LEU A 38 8.26 0.77 -2.00
N ASP A 39 7.54 -0.22 -2.55
CA ASP A 39 8.03 -1.62 -2.66
C ASP A 39 9.45 -1.67 -3.27
N VAL A 40 9.67 -0.98 -4.38
CA VAL A 40 11.00 -0.88 -5.00
C VAL A 40 12.04 -0.26 -4.07
N ALA A 41 11.69 0.73 -3.27
CA ALA A 41 12.61 1.37 -2.31
C ALA A 41 12.94 0.47 -1.11
N LEU A 42 12.01 -0.41 -0.72
CA LEU A 42 12.19 -1.36 0.38
C LEU A 42 13.11 -2.53 0.00
N MET A 43 13.35 -2.75 -1.29
CA MET A 43 14.07 -3.89 -1.83
C MET A 43 15.45 -3.53 -2.41
N THR A 44 16.42 -4.41 -2.17
CA THR A 44 17.70 -4.45 -2.88
C THR A 44 17.49 -5.01 -4.30
N LYS A 45 18.47 -4.78 -5.19
CA LYS A 45 18.44 -5.32 -6.56
C LYS A 45 18.42 -6.85 -6.62
N ASP A 46 18.86 -7.51 -5.56
CA ASP A 46 18.91 -8.97 -5.45
C ASP A 46 17.62 -9.56 -4.85
N GLY A 47 16.60 -8.72 -4.58
CA GLY A 47 15.30 -9.15 -4.07
C GLY A 47 15.23 -9.39 -2.56
N HIS A 48 16.15 -8.81 -1.79
CA HIS A 48 16.13 -8.80 -0.33
C HIS A 48 15.70 -7.44 0.21
N TYR A 49 15.06 -7.38 1.38
CA TYR A 49 14.82 -6.11 2.06
C TYR A 49 16.12 -5.35 2.34
N VAL A 50 16.12 -4.04 2.14
CA VAL A 50 17.28 -3.18 2.42
C VAL A 50 17.56 -3.02 3.92
N SER A 51 16.56 -3.25 4.77
CA SER A 51 16.65 -3.22 6.23
C SER A 51 15.50 -3.97 6.91
N GLU A 52 15.60 -4.22 8.21
CA GLU A 52 14.50 -4.76 9.02
C GLU A 52 13.32 -3.79 9.13
N GLU A 53 13.60 -2.49 9.13
CA GLU A 53 12.55 -1.46 9.03
C GLU A 53 11.80 -1.58 7.71
N ALA A 54 12.51 -1.80 6.60
CA ALA A 54 11.88 -1.96 5.30
C ALA A 54 10.95 -3.18 5.26
N ARG A 55 11.40 -4.29 5.85
CA ARG A 55 10.59 -5.50 6.04
C ARG A 55 9.35 -5.22 6.90
N ALA A 56 9.51 -4.53 8.03
CA ALA A 56 8.40 -4.21 8.92
C ALA A 56 7.36 -3.29 8.26
N ILE A 57 7.80 -2.37 7.39
CA ILE A 57 6.91 -1.56 6.56
C ILE A 57 6.14 -2.46 5.60
N ASP A 58 6.84 -3.31 4.83
CA ASP A 58 6.23 -4.19 3.84
C ASP A 58 5.18 -5.14 4.45
N GLU A 59 5.52 -5.78 5.58
CA GLU A 59 4.61 -6.67 6.30
C GLU A 59 3.31 -5.96 6.76
N GLY A 60 3.31 -4.62 6.82
CA GLY A 60 2.15 -3.80 7.12
C GLY A 60 1.33 -3.35 5.91
N ILE A 61 1.81 -3.55 4.68
CA ILE A 61 1.14 -3.17 3.44
C ILE A 61 0.40 -4.37 2.86
N PHE A 62 -0.89 -4.17 2.61
CA PHE A 62 -1.75 -5.18 1.98
C PHE A 62 -1.52 -5.26 0.47
N LEU A 63 -1.35 -4.11 -0.19
CA LEU A 63 -1.21 -4.02 -1.64
C LEU A 63 -0.44 -2.76 -2.04
N TYR A 64 0.43 -2.91 -3.03
CA TYR A 64 1.06 -1.81 -3.74
C TYR A 64 0.32 -1.52 -5.05
N VAL A 65 0.15 -0.23 -5.36
CA VAL A 65 -0.52 0.23 -6.58
C VAL A 65 0.27 1.36 -7.27
N PRO A 66 0.02 1.63 -8.55
CA PRO A 66 0.60 2.82 -9.20
C PRO A 66 0.18 4.14 -8.53
N ASP A 67 1.09 5.12 -8.45
CA ASP A 67 0.86 6.42 -7.79
C ASP A 67 -0.42 7.13 -8.24
N ASN A 68 -0.75 7.08 -9.53
CA ASN A 68 -1.94 7.73 -10.09
C ASN A 68 -3.25 7.15 -9.54
N LEU A 69 -3.24 5.94 -8.98
CA LEU A 69 -4.42 5.35 -8.36
C LEU A 69 -4.69 5.92 -6.95
N MET A 70 -3.67 6.47 -6.28
CA MET A 70 -3.83 7.05 -4.94
C MET A 70 -4.65 8.35 -4.93
N ASP A 71 -4.81 8.97 -6.09
CA ASP A 71 -5.64 10.16 -6.29
C ASP A 71 -7.09 9.85 -6.68
N LEU A 72 -7.42 8.57 -6.95
CA LEU A 72 -8.78 8.16 -7.23
C LEU A 72 -9.69 8.30 -6.00
N ASP A 73 -10.98 8.44 -6.28
CA ASP A 73 -11.99 8.32 -5.22
C ASP A 73 -12.07 6.89 -4.68
N GLU A 74 -12.72 6.77 -3.53
CA GLU A 74 -12.80 5.52 -2.75
C GLU A 74 -13.34 4.37 -3.57
N LYS A 75 -14.38 4.65 -4.35
CA LYS A 75 -15.17 3.64 -5.00
C LYS A 75 -14.36 3.02 -6.13
N TYR A 76 -13.66 3.84 -6.90
CA TYR A 76 -12.78 3.35 -7.97
C TYR A 76 -11.54 2.66 -7.41
N LEU A 77 -10.90 3.23 -6.38
CA LEU A 77 -9.73 2.61 -5.77
C LEU A 77 -10.06 1.25 -5.16
N MET A 78 -11.19 1.15 -4.45
CA MET A 78 -11.69 -0.11 -3.90
C MET A 78 -12.03 -1.13 -5.00
N GLN A 79 -12.54 -0.68 -6.15
CA GLN A 79 -12.78 -1.56 -7.28
C GLN A 79 -11.46 -2.15 -7.81
N VAL A 80 -10.44 -1.31 -8.00
CA VAL A 80 -9.12 -1.78 -8.47
C VAL A 80 -8.50 -2.75 -7.48
N VAL A 81 -8.55 -2.45 -6.17
CA VAL A 81 -8.03 -3.34 -5.12
C VAL A 81 -8.72 -4.70 -5.16
N LYS A 82 -10.03 -4.75 -5.35
CA LYS A 82 -10.78 -6.02 -5.48
C LYS A 82 -10.39 -6.81 -6.72
N GLU A 83 -10.12 -6.13 -7.83
CA GLU A 83 -9.69 -6.77 -9.09
C GLU A 83 -8.26 -7.33 -8.99
N LEU A 84 -7.37 -6.67 -8.24
CA LEU A 84 -5.99 -7.12 -8.04
C LEU A 84 -5.85 -8.19 -6.94
N ALA A 85 -6.73 -8.20 -5.95
CA ALA A 85 -6.70 -9.14 -4.83
C ALA A 85 -7.54 -10.42 -5.04
N ALA A 86 -8.26 -10.52 -6.16
CA ALA A 86 -9.08 -11.69 -6.55
C ALA A 86 -8.26 -12.73 -7.33
#